data_AF-A0A2H3RZA3-F1
#
_entry.id   AF-A0A2H3RZA3-F1
#
_cell.length_a   1.000
_cell.length_b   1.000
_cell.length_c   1.000
_cell.angle_alpha   90.00
_cell.angle_beta   90.00
_cell.angle_gamma   90.00
#
_symmetry.space_group_name_H-M   'P 1'
#
loop_
_entity.id
_entity.type
_entity.pdbx_description
1 polymer ?
#
loop_
_entity_poly.entity_id
_entity_poly.type
_entity_poly.pdbx_seq_one_letter_code
_entity_poly.pdbx_strand_id
1 'polypeptide(L)'
;MSGPINIASESEWSSLLSGTNVVIADFYADWCGPCKMIAPTFEALAKEHSRPKKVAFAKVNVDNQSGIARAQGVSAMPTFKIFHNGTCIETIKGANPPALTAAINNAVKLGGPATGNVFKTPGRTLGGESRSASLSKQWNLKAFFDALIAFFGLYFVSLFTFDPYKSAEDSPFNLHRKPAPRNTGGSQTAGGARAPPRSSFKTLADLGGD
;
A
#
# COMPACT_ATOMS: atom_id res chain seq x y z
N MET A 1 15.88 -9.01 35.29
CA MET A 1 14.87 -8.88 34.22
C MET A 1 14.05 -7.64 34.50
N SER A 2 14.16 -6.63 33.64
CA SER A 2 13.49 -5.33 33.85
C SER A 2 12.06 -5.43 33.35
N GLY A 3 11.08 -5.17 34.21
CA GLY A 3 9.67 -5.06 33.83
C GLY A 3 9.41 -3.87 32.90
N PRO A 4 8.16 -3.68 32.45
CA PRO A 4 7.80 -2.52 31.64
C PRO A 4 7.97 -1.22 32.44
N ILE A 5 8.49 -0.21 31.76
CA ILE A 5 8.75 1.13 32.32
C ILE A 5 7.47 1.96 32.16
N ASN A 6 6.98 2.55 33.25
CA ASN A 6 5.86 3.50 33.17
C ASN A 6 6.42 4.88 32.83
N ILE A 7 5.90 5.48 31.76
CA ILE A 7 6.33 6.80 31.30
C ILE A 7 5.49 7.88 31.98
N ALA A 8 6.15 8.73 32.77
CA ALA A 8 5.50 9.80 33.52
C ALA A 8 5.76 11.20 32.93
N SER A 9 6.70 11.33 31.99
CA SER A 9 7.02 12.61 31.34
C SER A 9 7.44 12.47 29.87
N GLU A 10 7.34 13.56 29.12
CA GLU A 10 7.76 13.63 27.71
C GLU A 10 9.28 13.53 27.53
N SER A 11 10.04 14.03 28.52
CA SER A 11 11.51 13.91 28.52
C SER A 11 11.96 12.47 28.72
N GLU A 12 11.30 11.70 29.58
CA GLU A 12 11.53 10.25 29.73
C GLU A 12 11.22 9.50 28.44
N TRP A 13 10.11 9.84 27.77
CA TRP A 13 9.72 9.24 26.50
C TRP A 13 10.78 9.45 25.41
N SER A 14 11.21 10.69 25.21
CA SER A 14 12.22 11.03 24.20
C SER A 14 13.59 10.41 24.51
N SER A 15 13.97 10.36 25.80
CA SER A 15 15.19 9.71 26.27
C SER A 15 15.16 8.21 26.03
N LEU A 16 14.01 7.56 26.25
CA LEU A 16 13.84 6.13 26.01
C LEU A 16 13.96 5.77 24.53
N LEU A 17 13.31 6.55 23.67
CA LEU A 17 13.36 6.37 22.21
C LEU A 17 14.76 6.57 21.64
N SER A 18 15.54 7.51 22.20
CA SER A 18 16.91 7.79 21.74
C SER A 18 17.94 6.84 22.34
N GLY A 19 17.72 6.36 23.57
CA GLY A 19 18.66 5.53 24.30
C GLY A 19 18.53 4.02 24.05
N THR A 20 17.47 3.58 23.38
CA THR A 20 17.18 2.16 23.14
C THR A 20 16.99 1.89 21.65
N ASN A 21 17.55 0.78 21.18
CA ASN A 21 17.43 0.38 19.77
C ASN A 21 15.97 0.03 19.39
N VAL A 22 15.30 -0.77 20.21
CA VAL A 22 13.89 -1.14 20.03
C VAL A 22 13.09 -0.73 21.26
N VAL A 23 11.99 0.01 21.04
CA VAL A 23 11.05 0.38 22.10
C VAL A 23 9.66 -0.12 21.72
N ILE A 24 9.05 -0.93 22.58
CA ILE A 24 7.66 -1.35 22.44
C ILE A 24 6.84 -0.58 23.48
N ALA A 25 5.92 0.25 23.00
CA ALA A 25 5.06 1.07 23.86
C ALA A 25 3.62 0.56 23.82
N ASP A 26 3.05 0.32 25.01
CA ASP A 26 1.63 0.05 25.23
C ASP A 26 0.91 1.34 25.64
N PHE A 27 0.03 1.83 24.79
CA PHE A 27 -0.84 2.97 25.08
C PHE A 27 -2.17 2.45 25.65
N TYR A 28 -2.36 2.66 26.95
CA TYR A 28 -3.48 2.12 27.71
C TYR A 28 -4.21 3.22 28.50
N ALA A 29 -5.37 2.86 29.06
CA ALA A 29 -6.11 3.68 30.01
C ALA A 29 -6.68 2.80 31.14
N ASP A 30 -6.90 3.36 32.33
CA ASP A 30 -7.32 2.58 33.51
C ASP A 30 -8.77 2.08 33.42
N TRP A 31 -9.60 2.80 32.65
CA TRP A 31 -10.99 2.46 32.35
C TRP A 31 -11.13 1.47 31.17
N CYS A 32 -10.04 1.15 30.47
CA CYS A 32 -10.07 0.26 29.33
C CYS A 32 -10.09 -1.22 29.74
N GLY A 33 -11.24 -1.86 29.58
CA GLY A 33 -11.42 -3.30 29.86
C GLY A 33 -10.47 -4.21 29.07
N PRO A 34 -10.41 -4.11 27.71
CA PRO A 34 -9.52 -4.94 26.90
C PRO A 34 -8.03 -4.76 27.24
N CYS A 35 -7.62 -3.57 27.69
CA CYS A 35 -6.25 -3.30 28.13
C CYS A 35 -5.86 -4.16 29.33
N LYS A 36 -6.78 -4.36 30.29
CA LYS A 36 -6.54 -5.23 31.46
C LYS A 36 -6.35 -6.69 31.08
N MET A 37 -7.03 -7.16 30.02
CA MET A 37 -6.89 -8.54 29.56
C MET A 37 -5.52 -8.82 28.92
N ILE A 38 -4.99 -7.87 28.15
CA ILE A 38 -3.70 -8.03 27.44
C ILE A 38 -2.48 -7.66 28.29
N ALA A 39 -2.66 -6.84 29.33
CA ALA A 39 -1.60 -6.43 30.26
C ALA A 39 -0.71 -7.58 30.78
N PRO A 40 -1.25 -8.73 31.29
CA PRO A 40 -0.40 -9.82 31.77
C PRO A 40 0.43 -10.46 30.65
N THR A 41 -0.12 -10.54 29.43
CA THR A 41 0.62 -11.03 28.27
C THR A 41 1.76 -10.08 27.90
N PHE A 42 1.49 -8.78 27.89
CA PHE A 42 2.51 -7.77 27.63
C PHE A 42 3.62 -7.79 28.68
N GLU A 43 3.27 -7.94 29.96
CA GLU A 43 4.23 -8.06 31.06
C GLU A 43 5.07 -9.33 31.00
N ALA A 44 4.49 -10.46 30.57
CA ALA A 44 5.23 -11.70 30.34
C ALA A 44 6.25 -11.53 29.21
N LEU A 45 5.83 -10.94 28.08
CA LEU A 45 6.71 -10.67 26.94
C LEU A 45 7.82 -9.66 27.29
N ALA A 46 7.49 -8.66 28.11
CA ALA A 46 8.48 -7.74 28.64
C ALA A 46 9.52 -8.49 29.47
N LYS A 47 9.12 -9.39 30.37
CA LYS A 47 10.06 -10.18 31.18
C LYS A 47 10.96 -11.09 30.33
N GLU A 48 10.43 -11.65 29.24
CA GLU A 48 11.14 -12.57 28.35
C GLU A 48 12.13 -11.85 27.41
N HIS A 49 11.72 -10.72 26.83
CA HIS A 49 12.47 -10.07 25.76
C HIS A 49 13.15 -8.75 26.17
N SER A 50 12.88 -8.22 27.35
CA SER A 50 13.50 -6.98 27.84
C SER A 50 15.01 -7.17 27.97
N ARG A 51 15.76 -6.30 27.26
CA ARG A 51 17.22 -6.33 27.23
C ARG A 51 17.73 -4.90 27.38
N PRO A 52 18.57 -4.61 28.39
CA PRO A 52 19.09 -3.26 28.61
C PRO A 52 19.71 -2.67 27.34
N LYS A 53 19.34 -1.43 27.00
CA LYS A 53 19.79 -0.68 25.80
C LYS A 53 19.44 -1.29 24.44
N LYS A 54 18.84 -2.49 24.39
CA LYS A 54 18.45 -3.16 23.13
C LYS A 54 16.95 -3.17 22.93
N VAL A 55 16.19 -3.65 23.91
CA VAL A 55 14.74 -3.79 23.84
C VAL A 55 14.14 -3.28 25.14
N ALA A 56 13.38 -2.19 25.06
CA ALA A 56 12.65 -1.62 26.18
C ALA A 56 11.15 -1.78 25.96
N PHE A 57 10.45 -2.07 27.05
CA PHE A 57 9.00 -2.10 27.09
C PHE A 57 8.52 -0.90 27.90
N ALA A 58 7.60 -0.13 27.36
CA ALA A 58 7.05 1.07 27.97
C ALA A 58 5.53 0.96 28.07
N LYS A 59 4.97 1.48 29.15
CA LYS A 59 3.52 1.66 29.32
C LYS A 59 3.25 3.16 29.43
N VAL A 60 2.33 3.64 28.62
CA VAL A 60 1.94 5.05 28.55
C VAL A 60 0.44 5.13 28.83
N ASN A 61 0.08 5.75 29.95
CA ASN A 61 -1.32 6.06 30.25
C ASN A 61 -1.72 7.29 29.43
N VAL A 62 -2.68 7.11 28.51
CA VAL A 62 -3.11 8.17 27.59
C VAL A 62 -3.83 9.32 28.28
N ASP A 63 -4.44 9.09 29.44
CA ASP A 63 -5.13 10.12 30.23
C ASP A 63 -4.11 11.03 30.92
N ASN A 64 -3.03 10.43 31.46
CA ASN A 64 -1.95 11.19 32.10
C ASN A 64 -1.01 11.84 31.08
N GLN A 65 -0.79 11.20 29.93
CA GLN A 65 0.17 11.62 28.91
C GLN A 65 -0.50 11.93 27.57
N SER A 66 -1.50 12.81 27.59
CA SER A 66 -2.28 13.15 26.40
C SER A 66 -1.45 13.79 25.27
N GLY A 67 -0.37 14.52 25.61
CA GLY A 67 0.58 15.09 24.63
C GLY A 67 1.28 14.00 23.82
N ILE A 68 1.84 13.00 24.51
CA ILE A 68 2.50 11.84 23.90
C ILE A 68 1.50 11.04 23.06
N ALA A 69 0.30 10.77 23.60
CA ALA A 69 -0.72 10.01 22.89
C ALA A 69 -1.15 10.69 21.58
N ARG A 70 -1.34 12.01 21.60
CA ARG A 70 -1.66 12.81 20.40
C ARG A 70 -0.52 12.83 19.40
N ALA A 71 0.71 13.08 19.84
CA ALA A 71 1.89 13.08 18.99
C ALA A 71 2.10 11.72 18.31
N GLN A 72 1.77 10.63 19.00
CA GLN A 72 1.82 9.28 18.48
C GLN A 72 0.53 8.85 17.74
N GLY A 73 -0.46 9.72 17.57
CA GLY A 73 -1.67 9.42 16.80
C GLY A 73 -2.47 8.24 17.36
N VAL A 74 -2.52 8.09 18.69
CA VAL A 74 -3.28 7.02 19.34
C VAL A 74 -4.77 7.34 19.23
N SER A 75 -5.49 6.51 18.48
CA SER A 75 -6.92 6.70 18.20
C SER A 75 -7.83 5.70 18.91
N ALA A 76 -7.27 4.62 19.45
CA ALA A 76 -7.98 3.54 20.10
C ALA A 76 -7.08 2.89 21.16
N MET A 77 -7.68 2.30 22.19
CA MET A 77 -6.94 1.61 23.25
C MET A 77 -7.36 0.14 23.35
N PRO A 78 -6.44 -0.79 23.61
CA PRO A 78 -4.99 -0.57 23.64
C PRO A 78 -4.43 -0.34 22.24
N THR A 79 -3.37 0.45 22.11
CA THR A 79 -2.56 0.51 20.89
C THR A 79 -1.12 0.22 21.26
N PHE A 80 -0.51 -0.75 20.59
CA PHE A 80 0.90 -1.05 20.72
C PHE A 80 1.65 -0.42 19.57
N LYS A 81 2.70 0.33 19.85
CA LYS A 81 3.60 0.88 18.83
C LYS A 81 5.00 0.37 19.06
N ILE A 82 5.62 -0.10 18.00
CA ILE A 82 6.99 -0.58 18.00
C ILE A 82 7.86 0.45 17.29
N PHE A 83 8.92 0.85 17.96
CA PHE A 83 9.91 1.79 17.46
C PHE A 83 11.25 1.09 17.30
N HIS A 84 11.96 1.42 16.24
CA HIS A 84 13.33 1.01 15.99
C HIS A 84 14.15 2.26 15.66
N ASN A 85 15.18 2.55 16.48
CA ASN A 85 16.01 3.76 16.40
C ASN A 85 15.18 5.05 16.27
N GLY A 86 14.19 5.22 17.16
CA GLY A 86 13.29 6.37 17.19
C GLY A 86 12.21 6.40 16.10
N THR A 87 12.22 5.49 15.12
CA THR A 87 11.21 5.44 14.04
C THR A 87 10.16 4.38 14.33
N CYS A 88 8.87 4.72 14.17
CA CYS A 88 7.79 3.75 14.34
C CYS A 88 7.76 2.79 13.13
N ILE A 89 7.97 1.50 13.38
CA ILE A 89 7.99 0.45 12.35
C ILE A 89 6.63 -0.25 12.22
N GLU A 90 5.92 -0.40 13.33
CA GLU A 90 4.69 -1.18 13.38
C GLU A 90 3.74 -0.61 14.44
N THR A 91 2.45 -0.64 14.13
CA THR A 91 1.38 -0.20 15.02
C THR A 91 0.28 -1.25 15.01
N ILE A 92 -0.06 -1.76 16.20
CA ILE A 92 -1.08 -2.78 16.41
C ILE A 92 -2.17 -2.13 17.24
N LYS A 93 -3.38 -2.09 16.70
CA LYS A 93 -4.55 -1.55 17.40
C LYS A 93 -5.38 -2.71 17.97
N GLY A 94 -5.83 -2.55 19.21
CA GLY A 94 -6.68 -3.51 19.90
C GLY A 94 -5.91 -4.60 20.65
N ALA A 95 -6.65 -5.35 21.48
CA ALA A 95 -6.12 -6.43 22.30
C ALA A 95 -5.99 -7.72 21.46
N ASN A 96 -4.94 -7.81 20.64
CA ASN A 96 -4.64 -8.98 19.81
C ASN A 96 -3.32 -9.65 20.26
N PRO A 97 -3.37 -10.67 21.15
CA PRO A 97 -2.18 -11.36 21.64
C PRO A 97 -1.29 -11.98 20.55
N PRO A 98 -1.80 -12.77 19.57
CA PRO A 98 -0.92 -13.39 18.58
C PRO A 98 -0.26 -12.40 17.63
N ALA A 99 -0.94 -11.31 17.27
CA ALA A 99 -0.31 -10.26 16.47
C ALA A 99 0.81 -9.56 17.27
N LEU A 100 0.55 -9.27 18.55
CA LEU A 100 1.53 -8.63 19.44
C LEU A 100 2.78 -9.49 19.64
N THR A 101 2.63 -10.79 19.88
CA THR A 101 3.77 -11.70 20.06
C THR A 101 4.59 -11.84 18.77
N ALA A 102 3.93 -11.96 17.61
CA ALA A 102 4.61 -12.04 16.33
C ALA A 102 5.43 -10.77 16.04
N ALA A 103 4.83 -9.60 16.26
CA ALA A 103 5.49 -8.32 16.04
C ALA A 103 6.66 -8.09 17.00
N ILE A 104 6.51 -8.40 18.29
CA ILE A 104 7.62 -8.34 19.26
C ILE A 104 8.75 -9.28 18.86
N ASN A 105 8.44 -10.52 18.48
CA ASN A 105 9.46 -11.47 18.03
C ASN A 105 10.23 -10.96 16.80
N ASN A 106 9.54 -10.29 15.87
CA ASN A 106 10.18 -9.67 14.72
C ASN A 106 11.03 -8.45 15.12
N ALA A 107 10.51 -7.59 16.00
CA ALA A 107 11.22 -6.43 16.51
C ALA A 107 12.48 -6.81 17.31
N VAL A 108 12.43 -7.87 18.12
CA VAL A 108 13.57 -8.38 18.88
C VAL A 108 14.68 -8.90 17.96
N LYS A 109 14.32 -9.48 16.80
CA LYS A 109 15.31 -9.86 15.77
C LYS A 109 16.01 -8.63 15.17
N LEU A 110 15.27 -7.54 14.95
CA LEU A 110 15.85 -6.26 14.53
C LEU A 110 16.75 -5.65 15.62
N GLY A 111 16.35 -5.82 16.88
CA GLY A 111 17.16 -5.52 18.08
C GLY A 111 18.27 -6.55 18.36
N GLY A 112 18.61 -7.39 17.38
CA GLY A 112 19.75 -8.30 17.37
C GLY A 112 21.06 -7.59 17.73
N PRO A 113 22.16 -8.33 18.00
CA PRO A 113 23.36 -7.77 18.60
C PRO A 113 23.73 -6.48 17.87
N ALA A 114 23.79 -5.38 18.62
CA ALA A 114 24.30 -4.10 18.15
C ALA A 114 25.69 -4.36 17.59
N THR A 115 25.70 -4.66 16.30
CA THR A 115 26.88 -4.91 15.52
C THR A 115 26.97 -3.68 14.65
N GLY A 116 27.46 -2.62 15.28
CA GLY A 116 28.44 -1.81 14.57
C GLY A 116 29.39 -2.79 13.88
N ASN A 117 29.43 -2.72 12.56
CA ASN A 117 30.27 -3.57 11.73
C ASN A 117 30.06 -5.09 11.94
N VAL A 118 28.94 -5.65 11.49
CA VAL A 118 28.97 -7.04 10.99
C VAL A 118 29.86 -7.05 9.75
N PHE A 119 31.17 -7.19 9.98
CA PHE A 119 32.20 -7.60 9.03
C PHE A 119 32.11 -6.99 7.62
N LYS A 120 32.45 -5.70 7.49
CA LYS A 120 32.96 -5.18 6.20
C LYS A 120 34.43 -5.61 6.06
N THR A 121 34.68 -6.84 5.66
CA THR A 121 35.95 -7.14 4.98
C THR A 121 35.71 -7.13 3.47
N PRO A 122 36.69 -6.70 2.67
CA PRO A 122 36.69 -6.95 1.24
C PRO A 122 37.05 -8.43 1.03
N GLY A 123 36.13 -9.35 1.31
CA GLY A 123 36.44 -10.78 1.30
C GLY A 123 35.22 -11.68 1.25
N ARG A 124 34.88 -12.12 0.02
CA ARG A 124 34.10 -13.32 -0.36
C ARG A 124 33.43 -14.09 0.79
N THR A 125 32.10 -14.01 0.87
CA THR A 125 31.30 -15.05 1.54
C THR A 125 30.88 -16.10 0.51
N LEU A 126 31.32 -17.34 0.73
CA LEU A 126 30.88 -18.53 -0.01
C LEU A 126 29.52 -18.96 0.56
N GLY A 127 28.45 -18.69 -0.17
CA GLY A 127 27.10 -19.07 0.25
C GLY A 127 26.04 -18.59 -0.73
N GLY A 128 25.80 -19.39 -1.77
CA GLY A 128 24.54 -19.54 -2.50
C GLY A 128 23.80 -18.28 -2.94
N GLU A 129 23.86 -17.98 -4.23
CA GLU A 129 22.90 -17.12 -4.92
C GLU A 129 21.45 -17.60 -4.66
N SER A 130 20.72 -16.91 -3.80
CA SER A 130 19.28 -16.73 -4.01
C SER A 130 19.12 -15.31 -4.48
N ARG A 131 19.03 -15.16 -5.81
CA ARG A 131 18.69 -13.90 -6.45
C ARG A 131 17.25 -13.58 -6.06
N SER A 132 17.08 -12.98 -4.89
CA SER A 132 15.85 -12.26 -4.57
C SER A 132 15.78 -11.15 -5.60
N ALA A 133 14.93 -11.35 -6.62
CA ALA A 133 14.55 -10.31 -7.55
C ALA A 133 13.82 -9.24 -6.72
N SER A 134 14.61 -8.37 -6.11
CA SER A 134 14.21 -7.04 -5.69
C SER A 134 13.67 -6.36 -6.95
N LEU A 135 12.37 -6.54 -7.17
CA LEU A 135 11.53 -5.65 -7.95
C LEU A 135 11.48 -4.32 -7.21
N SER A 136 12.63 -3.65 -7.11
CA SER A 136 12.71 -2.21 -7.08
C SER A 136 12.20 -1.75 -8.44
N LYS A 137 10.87 -1.71 -8.59
CA LYS A 137 10.22 -1.04 -9.70
C LYS A 137 10.50 0.43 -9.47
N GLN A 138 11.66 0.86 -9.95
CA GLN A 138 12.08 2.25 -10.05
C GLN A 138 10.98 2.96 -10.83
N TRP A 139 10.09 3.64 -10.11
CA TRP A 139 9.04 4.43 -10.70
C TRP A 139 9.71 5.57 -11.47
N ASN A 140 9.76 5.42 -12.78
CA ASN A 140 10.17 6.48 -13.67
C ASN A 140 9.06 7.54 -13.65
N LEU A 141 9.15 8.46 -12.70
CA LEU A 141 8.18 9.55 -12.46
C LEU A 141 7.86 10.34 -13.73
N LYS A 142 8.84 10.43 -14.65
CA LYS A 142 8.67 11.06 -15.95
C LYS A 142 7.70 10.28 -16.85
N ALA A 143 7.83 8.95 -16.92
CA ALA A 143 6.91 8.11 -17.69
C ALA A 143 5.49 8.09 -17.09
N PHE A 144 5.37 8.18 -15.76
CA PHE A 144 4.05 8.30 -15.11
C PHE A 144 3.39 9.66 -15.41
N PHE A 145 4.14 10.76 -15.35
CA PHE A 145 3.62 12.08 -15.71
C PHE A 145 3.27 12.18 -17.20
N ASP A 146 4.10 11.64 -18.09
CA ASP A 146 3.83 11.63 -19.53
C ASP A 146 2.57 10.78 -19.84
N ALA A 147 2.36 9.66 -19.15
CA ALA A 147 1.14 8.85 -19.26
C ALA A 147 -0.11 9.57 -18.70
N LEU A 148 0.03 10.31 -17.60
CA LEU A 148 -1.06 11.06 -16.99
C LEU A 148 -1.46 12.26 -17.87
N ILE A 149 -0.49 12.99 -18.42
CA ILE A 149 -0.74 14.08 -19.38
C ILE A 149 -1.37 13.53 -20.67
N ALA A 150 -0.95 12.37 -21.16
CA ALA A 150 -1.57 11.75 -22.34
C ALA A 150 -3.03 11.32 -22.06
N PHE A 151 -3.30 10.75 -20.89
CA PHE A 151 -4.65 10.33 -20.50
C PHE A 151 -5.59 11.53 -20.32
N PHE A 152 -5.16 12.57 -19.60
CA PHE A 152 -5.93 13.79 -19.44
C PHE A 152 -6.01 14.59 -20.74
N GLY A 153 -4.98 14.60 -21.59
CA GLY A 153 -5.00 15.22 -22.91
C GLY A 153 -6.01 14.57 -23.85
N LEU A 154 -6.03 13.24 -23.94
CA LEU A 154 -7.05 12.50 -24.71
C LEU A 154 -8.46 12.68 -24.14
N TYR A 155 -8.59 12.69 -22.82
CA TYR A 155 -9.86 12.94 -22.16
C TYR A 155 -10.38 14.35 -22.44
N PHE A 156 -9.52 15.37 -22.33
CA PHE A 156 -9.89 16.77 -22.58
C PHE A 156 -10.14 17.04 -24.06
N VAL A 157 -9.38 16.41 -24.97
CA VAL A 157 -9.64 16.46 -26.42
C VAL A 157 -10.97 15.76 -26.75
N SER A 158 -11.32 14.67 -26.07
CA SER A 158 -12.64 14.05 -26.20
C SER A 158 -13.76 14.91 -25.61
N LEU A 159 -13.47 15.74 -24.60
CA LEU A 159 -14.45 16.60 -23.94
C LEU A 159 -14.65 17.94 -24.68
N PHE A 160 -13.62 18.42 -25.38
CA PHE A 160 -13.63 19.66 -26.16
C PHE A 160 -13.71 19.47 -27.67
N THR A 161 -13.78 18.23 -28.19
CA THR A 161 -14.15 17.98 -29.60
C THR A 161 -15.67 18.04 -29.73
N PHE A 162 -16.14 19.28 -29.94
CA PHE A 162 -17.24 19.67 -30.84
C PHE A 162 -17.52 18.63 -31.94
N ASP A 163 -18.75 18.25 -32.32
CA ASP A 163 -20.06 18.84 -32.10
C ASP A 163 -21.15 17.76 -32.33
N PRO A 164 -21.77 17.17 -31.28
CA PRO A 164 -22.75 16.09 -31.45
C PRO A 164 -24.02 16.55 -32.18
N TYR A 165 -24.29 17.85 -32.22
CA TYR A 165 -25.47 18.42 -32.85
C TYR A 165 -25.38 18.39 -34.37
N LYS A 166 -24.21 18.72 -34.93
CA LYS A 166 -23.99 18.70 -36.39
C LYS A 166 -23.96 17.28 -36.96
N SER A 167 -23.44 16.32 -36.20
CA SER A 167 -23.50 14.90 -36.57
C SER A 167 -24.92 14.31 -36.52
N ALA A 168 -25.80 14.86 -35.68
CA ALA A 168 -27.20 14.45 -35.63
C ALA A 168 -28.01 14.97 -36.84
N GLU A 169 -27.68 16.15 -37.34
CA GLU A 169 -28.36 16.79 -38.47
C GLU A 169 -28.11 16.07 -39.81
N ASP A 170 -26.88 15.58 -40.03
CA ASP A 170 -26.48 14.87 -41.26
C ASP A 170 -26.88 13.38 -41.28
N SER A 171 -27.53 12.88 -40.23
CA SER A 171 -27.95 11.48 -40.15
C SER A 171 -29.17 11.18 -41.04
N PRO A 172 -29.24 10.02 -41.71
CA PRO A 172 -30.36 9.62 -42.56
C PRO A 172 -31.69 9.44 -41.81
N PHE A 173 -31.67 9.50 -40.48
CA PHE A 173 -32.83 9.35 -39.60
C PHE A 173 -33.40 10.69 -39.08
N ASN A 174 -32.85 11.82 -39.52
CA ASN A 174 -33.34 13.14 -39.12
C ASN A 174 -34.75 13.42 -39.67
N LEU A 175 -35.73 13.55 -38.78
CA LEU A 175 -37.14 13.79 -39.08
C LEU A 175 -37.40 15.18 -39.70
N HIS A 176 -36.45 16.12 -39.58
CA HIS A 176 -36.58 17.49 -40.09
C HIS A 176 -35.97 17.69 -41.49
N ARG A 177 -35.53 16.63 -42.17
CA ARG A 177 -35.05 16.73 -43.54
C ARG A 177 -36.20 17.12 -44.48
N LYS A 178 -36.20 18.38 -44.93
CA LYS A 178 -37.07 18.79 -46.05
C LYS A 178 -36.68 17.96 -47.28
N PRO A 179 -37.62 17.25 -47.93
CA PRO A 179 -37.31 16.46 -49.11
C PRO A 179 -36.74 17.38 -50.20
N ALA A 180 -35.56 17.04 -50.71
CA ALA A 180 -35.00 17.72 -51.87
C ALA A 180 -35.97 17.57 -53.06
N PRO A 181 -36.17 18.61 -53.88
CA PRO A 181 -37.03 18.52 -55.04
C PRO A 181 -36.56 17.39 -55.97
N ARG A 182 -37.47 16.46 -56.21
CA ARG A 182 -37.28 15.25 -56.99
C ARG A 182 -37.19 15.63 -58.48
N ASN A 183 -36.00 15.94 -58.97
CA ASN A 183 -35.75 16.06 -60.41
C ASN A 183 -35.39 14.67 -60.96
N THR A 184 -36.41 13.92 -61.36
CA THR A 184 -36.27 12.65 -62.08
C THR A 184 -36.29 12.88 -63.58
N GLY A 185 -35.11 12.93 -64.18
CA GLY A 185 -34.87 12.51 -65.56
C GLY A 185 -34.08 11.21 -65.54
N GLY A 186 -34.67 10.12 -66.08
CA GLY A 186 -34.03 8.84 -66.47
C GLY A 186 -33.40 8.01 -65.34
N SER A 187 -34.09 7.05 -64.72
CA SER A 187 -34.23 5.65 -65.18
C SER A 187 -32.93 4.98 -65.65
N GLN A 188 -32.27 4.23 -64.75
CA GLN A 188 -32.12 2.76 -64.85
C GLN A 188 -31.38 2.19 -63.61
N THR A 189 -32.14 1.46 -62.78
CA THR A 189 -31.90 0.11 -62.20
C THR A 189 -30.48 -0.37 -61.88
N ALA A 190 -30.19 -1.19 -60.87
CA ALA A 190 -30.84 -1.69 -59.66
C ALA A 190 -29.86 -2.71 -59.04
N GLY A 191 -29.75 -2.76 -57.71
CA GLY A 191 -29.59 -4.02 -56.97
C GLY A 191 -28.18 -4.54 -56.63
N GLY A 192 -27.99 -4.91 -55.37
CA GLY A 192 -27.01 -5.93 -54.98
C GLY A 192 -26.30 -5.70 -53.66
N ALA A 193 -26.97 -6.04 -52.55
CA ALA A 193 -26.39 -6.08 -51.21
C ALA A 193 -25.14 -7.00 -51.12
N ARG A 194 -24.10 -6.59 -50.39
CA ARG A 194 -22.92 -7.42 -50.12
C ARG A 194 -22.76 -7.66 -48.62
N ALA A 195 -22.86 -8.94 -48.23
CA ALA A 195 -22.66 -9.47 -46.89
C ALA A 195 -21.18 -9.41 -46.44
N PRO A 196 -20.90 -9.37 -45.11
CA PRO A 196 -19.53 -9.34 -44.59
C PRO A 196 -18.84 -10.72 -44.66
N PRO A 197 -17.50 -10.75 -44.73
CA PRO A 197 -16.72 -11.97 -45.02
C PRO A 197 -16.65 -12.92 -43.81
N ARG A 198 -16.76 -14.23 -44.08
CA ARG A 198 -16.52 -15.31 -43.11
C ARG A 198 -15.02 -15.56 -42.96
N SER A 199 -14.54 -15.73 -41.73
CA SER A 199 -13.19 -16.18 -41.42
C SER A 199 -13.02 -17.67 -41.73
N SER A 200 -12.07 -18.00 -42.60
CA SER A 200 -11.70 -19.38 -42.92
C SER A 200 -10.74 -19.91 -41.84
N PHE A 201 -11.24 -20.75 -40.93
CA PHE A 201 -10.38 -21.59 -40.09
C PHE A 201 -9.86 -22.76 -40.92
N LYS A 202 -8.54 -22.90 -41.03
CA LYS A 202 -7.89 -24.08 -41.62
C LYS A 202 -7.85 -25.19 -40.58
N THR A 203 -8.35 -26.37 -40.94
CA THR A 203 -8.31 -27.59 -40.13
C THR A 203 -7.00 -28.34 -40.33
N LEU A 204 -6.56 -29.02 -39.26
CA LEU A 204 -5.31 -29.78 -39.10
C LEU A 204 -5.11 -31.00 -40.05
N ALA A 205 -5.93 -31.12 -41.10
CA ALA A 205 -5.86 -32.19 -42.11
C ALA A 205 -5.08 -31.79 -43.38
N ASP A 206 -4.54 -30.57 -43.43
CA ASP A 206 -3.85 -29.99 -44.60
C ASP A 206 -2.31 -29.95 -44.44
N LEU A 207 -1.76 -30.72 -43.49
CA LEU A 207 -0.31 -30.83 -43.21
C LEU A 207 0.14 -32.30 -43.23
N GLY A 208 -0.07 -32.97 -44.36
CA GLY A 208 0.39 -34.34 -44.56
C GLY A 208 0.63 -34.64 -46.03
N GLY A 209 1.86 -34.39 -46.49
CA GLY A 209 2.32 -34.73 -47.83
C GLY A 209 3.60 -33.99 -48.15
N ASP A 210 4.72 -34.57 -47.73
CA ASP A 210 5.98 -34.77 -48.49
C ASP A 210 7.01 -35.47 -47.57
#